data_AF-A0AAC9JN90-F1
#
_entry.id   AF-A0AAC9JN90-F1
#
_cell.length_a   1.000
_cell.length_b   1.000
_cell.length_c   1.000
_cell.angle_alpha   90.00
_cell.angle_beta   90.00
_cell.angle_gamma   90.00
#
_symmetry.space_group_name_H-M   'P 1'
#
loop_
_entity.id
_entity.type
_entity.pdbx_description
1 polymer ?
#
loop_
_entity_poly.entity_id
_entity_poly.type
_entity_poly.pdbx_seq_one_letter_code
_entity_poly.pdbx_strand_id
1 'polypeptide(L)'
;MSTLSLVLLLGSITSIALLASYLDAKFQWRLNDWMNGKCSNPFIASKAALQQQQIKEKDAQIEALMARIETLEAIVTEPAYELNKKINAL
;
A
#
# COMPACT_ATOMS: atom_id res chain seq x y z
N MET A 1 40.78 -8.67 30.03
CA MET A 1 39.33 -8.98 29.98
C MET A 1 39.16 -10.43 29.59
N SER A 2 38.46 -11.23 30.39
CA SER A 2 38.20 -12.65 30.06
C SER A 2 37.20 -12.75 28.90
N THR A 3 37.34 -13.76 28.04
CA THR A 3 36.44 -14.03 26.91
C THR A 3 34.98 -14.17 27.36
N LEU A 4 34.75 -14.78 28.53
CA LEU A 4 33.43 -14.88 29.17
C LEU A 4 32.82 -13.51 29.48
N SER A 5 33.65 -12.56 29.93
CA SER A 5 33.22 -11.19 30.21
C SER A 5 32.80 -10.47 28.93
N LEU A 6 33.51 -10.70 27.82
CA LEU A 6 33.19 -10.14 26.51
C LEU A 6 31.87 -10.71 25.96
N VAL A 7 31.65 -12.02 26.08
CA VAL A 7 30.42 -12.69 25.65
C VAL A 7 29.22 -12.19 26.47
N LEU A 8 29.35 -12.07 27.80
CA LEU A 8 28.30 -11.53 28.65
C LEU A 8 27.94 -10.08 28.31
N LEU A 9 28.96 -9.28 27.98
CA LEU A 9 28.77 -7.87 27.64
C LEU A 9 28.08 -7.71 26.27
N LEU A 10 28.46 -8.50 25.27
CA LEU A 10 27.78 -8.50 23.97
C LEU A 10 26.35 -9.06 24.07
N GLY A 11 26.15 -10.09 24.88
CA GLY A 11 24.83 -10.68 25.14
C GLY A 11 23.87 -9.71 25.83
N SER A 12 24.36 -8.92 26.79
CA SER A 12 23.53 -7.92 27.47
C SER A 12 23.17 -6.77 26.55
N ILE A 13 24.12 -6.24 25.77
CA ILE A 13 23.86 -5.16 24.80
C ILE A 13 22.84 -5.60 23.74
N THR A 14 23.00 -6.80 23.18
CA THR A 14 22.07 -7.32 22.16
C THR A 14 20.67 -7.52 22.73
N SER A 15 20.57 -8.03 23.96
CA SER A 15 19.27 -8.20 24.62
C SER A 15 18.57 -6.86 24.86
N ILE A 16 19.31 -5.83 25.30
CA ILE A 16 18.76 -4.48 25.51
C ILE A 16 18.32 -3.87 24.18
N ALA A 17 19.11 -4.02 23.12
CA ALA A 17 18.78 -3.52 21.79
C ALA A 17 17.51 -4.17 21.21
N LEU A 18 17.36 -5.49 21.38
CA LEU A 18 16.17 -6.22 20.98
C LEU A 18 14.92 -5.80 21.78
N LEU A 19 15.09 -5.56 23.08
CA LEU A 19 13.99 -5.14 23.93
C LEU A 19 13.54 -3.71 23.60
N ALA A 20 14.50 -2.82 23.31
CA ALA A 20 14.21 -1.47 22.85
C ALA A 20 13.50 -1.46 21.49
N SER A 21 13.94 -2.28 20.52
CA SER A 21 13.27 -2.37 19.21
C SER A 21 11.87 -2.99 19.29
N TYR A 22 11.67 -3.95 20.18
CA TYR A 22 10.34 -4.51 20.47
C TYR A 22 9.39 -3.45 21.07
N LEU A 23 9.86 -2.67 22.05
CA LEU A 23 9.08 -1.59 22.64
C LEU A 23 8.79 -0.48 21.62
N ASP A 24 9.77 -0.11 20.80
CA ASP A 24 9.63 0.88 19.72
C ASP A 24 8.54 0.44 18.71
N ALA A 25 8.51 -0.84 18.35
CA ALA A 25 7.49 -1.42 17.48
C ALA A 25 6.10 -1.48 18.14
N LYS A 26 6.03 -1.87 19.42
CA LYS A 26 4.76 -2.03 20.15
C LYS A 26 4.08 -0.69 20.44
N PHE A 27 4.86 0.32 20.83
CA PHE A 27 4.36 1.65 21.18
C PHE A 27 4.47 2.67 20.04
N GLN A 28 4.94 2.25 18.87
CA GLN A 28 5.08 3.10 17.67
C GLN A 28 5.90 4.37 17.96
N TRP A 29 6.97 4.26 18.76
CA TRP A 29 7.82 5.41 19.10
C TRP A 29 8.69 5.86 17.92
N ARG A 30 8.92 4.97 16.94
CA ARG A 30 9.68 5.21 15.70
C ARG A 30 11.10 5.74 15.93
N LEU A 31 11.68 5.44 17.09
CA LEU A 31 13.06 5.79 17.44
C LEU A 31 14.05 5.12 16.49
N ASN A 32 13.75 3.90 16.02
CA ASN A 32 14.60 3.22 15.04
C ASN A 32 14.55 3.92 13.67
N ASP A 33 13.40 4.42 13.24
CA ASP A 33 13.30 5.23 12.02
C ASP A 33 14.11 6.53 12.16
N TRP A 34 14.03 7.19 13.33
CA TRP A 34 14.77 8.41 13.63
C TRP A 34 16.29 8.21 13.62
N MET A 35 16.78 7.15 14.29
CA MET A 35 18.21 6.78 14.30
C MET A 35 18.75 6.45 12.90
N ASN A 36 17.90 5.90 12.02
CA ASN A 36 18.26 5.60 10.63
C ASN A 36 18.09 6.81 9.69
N GLY A 37 17.88 8.02 10.21
CA GLY A 37 17.71 9.24 9.42
C GLY A 37 16.41 9.29 8.61
N LYS A 38 15.48 8.35 8.85
CA LYS A 38 14.14 8.36 8.26
C LYS A 38 13.24 9.23 9.12
N CYS A 39 13.26 10.54 8.85
CA CYS A 39 12.29 11.49 9.42
C CYS A 39 10.91 11.28 8.79
N SER A 40 10.26 10.15 9.09
CA SER A 40 8.89 9.91 8.66
C SER A 40 7.94 10.54 9.66
N ASN A 41 7.23 11.56 9.21
CA ASN A 41 6.29 12.31 10.03
C ASN A 41 5.18 11.37 10.56
N PRO A 42 5.01 11.24 11.89
CA PRO A 42 4.03 10.33 12.49
C PRO A 42 2.58 10.70 12.13
N PHE A 43 2.30 11.95 11.74
CA PHE A 43 0.99 12.40 11.27
C PHE A 43 0.75 12.17 9.77
N ILE A 44 1.80 11.87 9.00
CA ILE A 44 1.70 11.61 7.55
C ILE A 44 1.68 10.11 7.29
N ALA A 45 2.35 9.28 8.09
CA ALA A 45 2.37 7.83 7.88
C ALA A 45 0.95 7.20 7.95
N SER A 46 0.11 7.62 8.90
CA SER A 46 -1.28 7.13 8.94
C SER A 46 -2.14 7.67 7.79
N LYS A 47 -1.89 8.92 7.37
CA LYS A 47 -2.57 9.52 6.21
C LYS A 47 -2.12 8.89 4.88
N ALA A 48 -0.86 8.54 4.74
CA ALA A 48 -0.30 7.89 3.56
C ALA A 48 -0.85 6.47 3.39
N ALA A 49 -0.96 5.72 4.49
CA ALA A 49 -1.61 4.41 4.47
C ALA A 49 -3.10 4.52 4.11
N LEU A 50 -3.81 5.50 4.68
CA LEU A 50 -5.22 5.75 4.37
C LEU A 50 -5.43 6.24 2.93
N GLN A 51 -4.52 7.09 2.43
CA GLN A 51 -4.54 7.58 1.06
C GLN A 51 -4.21 6.46 0.06
N GLN A 52 -3.29 5.55 0.39
CA GLN A 52 -3.00 4.37 -0.42
C GLN A 52 -4.22 3.43 -0.49
N GLN A 53 -4.96 3.29 0.60
CA GLN A 53 -6.19 2.52 0.63
C GLN A 53 -7.30 3.17 -0.21
N GLN A 54 -7.47 4.48 -0.12
CA GLN A 54 -8.39 5.25 -0.96
C GLN A 54 -8.03 5.19 -2.44
N ILE A 55 -6.74 5.21 -2.79
CA ILE A 55 -6.28 5.04 -4.18
C ILE A 55 -6.67 3.66 -4.70
N LYS A 56 -6.42 2.59 -3.93
CA LYS A 56 -6.84 1.23 -4.32
C LYS A 56 -8.34 1.08 -4.52
N GLU A 57 -9.15 1.69 -3.65
CA GLU A 57 -10.61 1.70 -3.81
C GLU A 57 -11.06 2.46 -5.07
N LYS A 58 -10.38 3.58 -5.39
CA LYS A 58 -10.65 4.33 -6.63
C LYS A 58 -10.22 3.55 -7.87
N ASP A 59 -9.08 2.89 -7.85
CA ASP A 59 -8.58 2.08 -8.96
C ASP A 59 -9.55 0.91 -9.25
N ALA A 60 -10.03 0.22 -8.21
CA ALA A 60 -11.04 -0.84 -8.36
C ALA A 60 -12.37 -0.31 -8.92
N GLN A 61 -12.79 0.90 -8.53
CA GLN A 61 -13.97 1.55 -9.11
C GLN A 61 -13.76 1.93 -10.57
N ILE A 62 -12.58 2.42 -10.94
CA ILE A 62 -12.24 2.76 -12.32
C ILE A 62 -12.27 1.51 -13.20
N GLU A 63 -11.70 0.41 -12.74
CA GLU A 63 -11.71 -0.88 -13.46
C GLU A 63 -13.14 -1.39 -13.68
N ALA A 64 -13.98 -1.34 -12.64
CA ALA A 64 -15.39 -1.73 -12.75
C ALA A 64 -16.19 -0.82 -13.70
N LEU A 65 -15.92 0.48 -13.71
CA LEU A 65 -16.56 1.43 -14.63
C LEU A 65 -16.09 1.22 -16.06
N MET A 66 -14.81 0.95 -16.29
CA MET A 66 -14.26 0.63 -17.61
C MET A 66 -14.92 -0.61 -18.20
N ALA A 67 -15.04 -1.69 -17.41
CA ALA A 67 -15.71 -2.91 -17.87
C ALA A 67 -17.18 -2.65 -18.27
N ARG A 68 -17.90 -1.80 -17.51
CA ARG A 68 -19.27 -1.41 -17.87
C ARG A 68 -19.33 -0.59 -19.16
N ILE A 69 -18.41 0.35 -19.34
CA ILE A 69 -18.33 1.15 -20.57
C ILE A 69 -18.08 0.25 -21.77
N GLU A 70 -17.14 -0.70 -21.68
CA GLU A 70 -16.86 -1.67 -22.74
C GLU A 70 -18.12 -2.49 -23.11
N THR A 71 -18.87 -2.97 -22.11
CA THR A 71 -20.12 -3.68 -22.38
C THR A 71 -21.19 -2.80 -23.03
N LEU A 72 -21.29 -1.54 -22.62
CA LEU A 72 -22.24 -0.59 -23.20
C LEU A 72 -21.85 -0.21 -24.63
N GLU A 73 -20.56 -0.05 -24.91
CA GLU A 73 -20.06 0.19 -26.26
C GLU A 73 -20.38 -0.98 -27.18
N ALA A 74 -20.17 -2.22 -26.74
CA ALA A 74 -20.58 -3.40 -27.50
C ALA A 74 -22.10 -3.44 -27.77
N ILE A 75 -22.90 -3.21 -26.73
CA ILE A 75 -24.37 -3.17 -26.83
C ILE A 75 -24.84 -2.03 -27.73
N VAL A 76 -24.14 -0.90 -27.83
CA VAL A 76 -24.57 0.22 -28.69
C VAL A 76 -24.07 0.05 -30.13
N THR A 77 -22.87 -0.49 -30.31
CA THR A 77 -22.26 -0.64 -31.65
C THR A 77 -22.94 -1.74 -32.47
N GLU A 78 -23.31 -2.88 -31.88
CA GLU A 78 -24.01 -3.96 -32.59
C GLU A 78 -25.39 -3.56 -33.16
N PRO A 79 -26.35 -3.03 -32.38
CA PRO A 79 -27.65 -2.63 -32.90
C PRO A 79 -27.58 -1.42 -33.82
N ALA A 80 -26.63 -0.49 -33.60
CA ALA A 80 -26.41 0.61 -34.52
C ALA A 80 -25.89 0.11 -35.88
N TYR A 81 -25.00 -0.88 -35.88
CA TYR A 81 -24.51 -1.53 -37.09
C TYR A 81 -25.62 -2.29 -37.82
N GLU A 82 -26.42 -3.08 -37.11
CA GLU A 82 -27.55 -3.80 -37.70
C GLU A 82 -28.62 -2.87 -38.27
N LEU A 83 -28.91 -1.76 -37.59
CA LEU A 83 -29.87 -0.77 -38.05
C LEU A 83 -29.38 -0.09 -39.33
N ASN A 84 -28.11 0.34 -39.38
CA ASN A 84 -27.52 0.96 -40.57
C ASN A 84 -27.53 0.00 -41.77
N LYS A 85 -27.26 -1.28 -41.54
CA LYS A 85 -27.32 -2.31 -42.58
C LYS A 85 -28.75 -2.48 -43.15
N LYS A 86 -29.77 -2.42 -42.30
CA LYS A 86 -31.18 -2.47 -42.73
C LYS A 86 -31.61 -1.21 -43.49
N ILE A 87 -31.13 -0.03 -43.06
CA ILE A 87 -31.41 1.24 -43.74
C ILE A 87 -30.78 1.28 -45.14
N ASN A 88 -29.53 0.85 -45.29
CA ASN A 88 -28.84 0.84 -46.59
C ASN A 88 -29.34 -0.25 -47.56
N ALA A 89 -30.19 -1.18 -47.08
CA ALA A 89 -30.80 -2.22 -47.90
C ALA A 89 -32.20 -1.85 -48.41
N LEU A 90 -32.73 -0.68 -48.02
CA LEU A 90 -33.96 -0.05 -48.54
C LEU A 90 -33.60 0.93 -49.66
#